data_AF-A0A8T1SVK5-F1
#
_entry.id   AF-A0A8T1SVK5-F1
#
_cell.length_a   1.000
_cell.length_b   1.000
_cell.length_c   1.000
_cell.angle_alpha   90.00
_cell.angle_beta   90.00
_cell.angle_gamma   90.00
#
_symmetry.space_group_name_H-M   'P 1'
#
loop_
_entity.id
_entity.type
_entity.pdbx_description
1 polymer ?
#
loop_
_entity_poly.entity_id
_entity_poly.type
_entity_poly.pdbx_seq_one_letter_code
_entity_poly.pdbx_strand_id
1 'polypeptide(L)'
;MGVPKPNGQYRLVQDLRQVNKLIEAPYPVVPNPHTILSQVPKSHGWFSVIDLKDAFFSIPLDQESQKLFAFEWEDPDTHYKAQYLWTVVPQGLTCAPEIFGSQLKRDLAPFLAAHLSCNIVQYCDDLLLSTETETTCKEHTIELLNFLGAQGYKVSREKAQLVKQQVTFLGYHLWQGRRSLGKDRIQAILESPQPRNPRELRVLGTDRFLPALDPRLWREG
;
A
#
# COMPACT_ATOMS: atom_id res chain seq x y z
N MET A 1 -22.33 7.24 -3.83
CA MET A 1 -21.26 7.69 -2.92
C MET A 1 -20.73 6.58 -1.98
N GLY A 2 -21.50 5.53 -1.65
CA GLY A 2 -20.98 4.38 -0.90
C GLY A 2 -20.65 3.19 -1.81
N VAL A 3 -19.43 2.65 -1.71
CA VAL A 3 -19.09 1.33 -2.28
C VAL A 3 -19.06 0.31 -1.13
N PRO A 4 -19.76 -0.84 -1.24
CA PRO A 4 -19.73 -1.85 -0.20
C PRO A 4 -18.34 -2.49 -0.11
N LYS A 5 -17.82 -2.59 1.10
CA LYS A 5 -16.62 -3.38 1.42
C LYS A 5 -17.02 -4.86 1.61
N PRO A 6 -16.07 -5.80 1.45
CA PRO A 6 -16.31 -7.22 1.71
C PRO A 6 -16.81 -7.52 3.13
N ASN A 7 -16.51 -6.64 4.10
CA ASN A 7 -16.94 -6.75 5.49
C ASN A 7 -18.33 -6.13 5.77
N GLY A 8 -19.08 -5.73 4.73
CA GLY A 8 -20.42 -5.14 4.85
C GLY A 8 -20.44 -3.64 5.19
N GLN A 9 -19.30 -2.99 5.43
CA GLN A 9 -19.23 -1.54 5.64
C GLN A 9 -19.24 -0.77 4.31
N TYR A 10 -19.74 0.46 4.31
CA TYR A 10 -19.64 1.34 3.14
C TYR A 10 -18.35 2.16 3.16
N ARG A 11 -17.77 2.38 1.98
CA ARG A 11 -16.64 3.28 1.74
C ARG A 11 -17.14 4.49 0.97
N LEU A 12 -16.92 5.69 1.51
CA LEU A 12 -17.14 6.92 0.75
C LEU A 12 -16.12 6.99 -0.38
N VAL A 13 -16.59 7.08 -1.61
CA VAL A 13 -15.75 7.25 -2.80
C VAL A 13 -16.21 8.50 -3.53
N GLN A 14 -15.32 9.48 -3.61
CA GLN A 14 -15.49 10.68 -4.43
C GLN A 14 -14.84 10.43 -5.80
N ASP A 15 -15.53 10.84 -6.87
CA ASP A 15 -14.95 10.79 -8.21
C ASP A 15 -14.00 11.97 -8.41
N LEU A 16 -12.71 11.72 -8.21
CA LEU A 16 -11.64 12.72 -8.35
C LEU A 16 -11.04 12.77 -9.75
N ARG A 17 -11.65 12.14 -10.77
CA ARG A 17 -11.05 12.07 -12.12
C ARG A 17 -10.76 13.43 -12.75
N GLN A 18 -11.64 14.43 -12.56
CA GLN A 18 -11.40 15.77 -13.10
C GLN A 18 -10.35 16.53 -12.28
N VAL A 19 -10.40 16.41 -10.95
CA VAL A 19 -9.39 17.00 -10.05
C VAL A 19 -8.01 16.47 -10.37
N ASN A 20 -7.87 15.15 -10.53
CA ASN A 20 -6.60 14.49 -10.87
C ASN A 20 -6.01 14.94 -12.22
N LYS A 21 -6.80 15.46 -13.17
CA LYS A 21 -6.27 16.02 -14.43
C LYS A 21 -5.64 17.40 -14.26
N LEU A 22 -6.08 18.14 -13.24
CA LEU A 22 -5.59 19.49 -12.94
C LEU A 22 -4.35 19.47 -12.05
N ILE A 23 -4.04 18.31 -11.46
CA ILE A 23 -2.90 18.14 -10.58
C ILE A 23 -1.68 17.74 -11.41
N GLU A 24 -0.64 18.57 -11.32
CA GLU A 24 0.71 18.17 -11.74
C GLU A 24 1.24 17.16 -10.71
N ALA A 25 1.01 15.88 -11.00
CA ALA A 25 1.54 14.83 -10.15
C ALA A 25 3.08 14.83 -10.26
N PRO A 26 3.81 14.86 -9.13
CA PRO A 26 5.23 14.53 -9.17
C PRO A 26 5.39 13.14 -9.80
N TYR A 27 6.43 12.96 -10.62
CA TYR A 27 6.67 11.70 -11.32
C TYR A 27 6.68 10.56 -10.29
N PRO A 28 5.86 9.51 -10.44
CA PRO A 28 5.77 8.47 -9.42
C PRO A 28 7.12 7.80 -9.27
N VAL A 29 7.73 7.92 -8.10
CA VAL A 29 9.00 7.26 -7.76
C VAL A 29 8.72 6.01 -6.94
N VAL A 30 7.58 5.35 -7.20
CA VAL A 30 7.28 4.07 -6.57
C VAL A 30 8.07 2.99 -7.32
N PRO A 31 9.11 2.40 -6.70
CA PRO A 31 9.90 1.40 -7.39
C PRO A 31 9.03 0.16 -7.68
N ASN A 32 9.35 -0.57 -8.74
CA ASN A 32 8.65 -1.81 -9.06
C ASN A 32 8.71 -2.76 -7.84
N PRO A 33 7.60 -3.43 -7.46
CA PRO A 33 7.58 -4.39 -6.35
C PRO A 33 8.73 -5.41 -6.37
N HIS A 34 9.24 -5.80 -7.53
CA HIS A 34 10.41 -6.69 -7.64
C HIS A 34 11.70 -6.08 -7.09
N THR A 35 11.97 -4.82 -7.42
CA THR A 35 13.14 -4.04 -6.98
C THR A 35 13.08 -3.77 -5.48
N ILE A 36 11.87 -3.63 -4.95
CA ILE A 36 11.63 -3.43 -3.53
C ILE A 36 11.88 -4.72 -2.77
N LEU A 37 11.36 -5.84 -3.28
CA LEU A 37 11.56 -7.15 -2.66
C LEU A 37 13.01 -7.64 -2.72
N SER A 38 13.83 -7.18 -3.67
CA SER A 38 15.27 -7.50 -3.69
C SER A 38 16.06 -6.84 -2.55
N GLN A 39 15.46 -5.90 -1.81
CA GLN A 39 16.07 -5.29 -0.63
C GLN A 39 16.03 -6.23 0.59
N VAL A 40 15.23 -7.31 0.56
CA VAL A 40 15.15 -8.28 1.65
C VAL A 40 16.39 -9.19 1.61
N PRO A 41 17.25 -9.21 2.65
CA PRO A 41 18.41 -10.10 2.68
C PRO A 41 18.00 -11.57 2.66
N LYS A 42 18.76 -12.41 1.93
CA LYS A 42 18.49 -13.85 1.85
C LYS A 42 18.64 -14.58 3.19
N SER A 43 19.47 -14.05 4.10
CA SER A 43 19.65 -14.60 5.46
C SER A 43 18.42 -14.40 6.34
N HIS A 44 17.58 -13.41 6.04
CA HIS A 44 16.39 -13.11 6.84
C HIS A 44 15.32 -14.19 6.63
N GLY A 45 14.88 -14.78 7.73
CA GLY A 45 13.89 -15.86 7.76
C GLY A 45 12.63 -15.53 8.55
N TRP A 46 12.59 -14.37 9.21
CA TRP A 46 11.48 -13.94 10.06
C TRP A 46 10.97 -12.58 9.61
N PHE A 47 9.64 -12.46 9.52
CA PHE A 47 8.99 -11.34 8.88
C PHE A 47 7.80 -10.83 9.69
N SER A 48 7.60 -9.52 9.65
CA SER A 48 6.37 -8.85 10.09
C SER A 48 5.85 -7.94 8.97
N VAL A 49 4.63 -8.19 8.51
CA VAL A 49 3.92 -7.32 7.55
C VAL A 49 2.92 -6.45 8.30
N ILE A 50 3.02 -5.15 8.10
CA ILE A 50 2.20 -4.12 8.73
C ILE A 50 1.55 -3.29 7.60
N ASP A 51 0.22 -3.24 7.61
CA ASP A 51 -0.60 -2.41 6.70
C ASP A 51 -1.10 -1.20 7.50
N LEU A 52 -0.75 0.01 7.04
CA LEU A 52 -1.21 1.24 7.67
C LEU A 52 -2.65 1.54 7.24
N LYS A 53 -3.55 1.55 8.22
CA LYS A 53 -4.98 1.79 7.99
C LYS A 53 -5.25 3.28 7.84
N ASP A 54 -6.06 3.62 6.86
CA ASP A 54 -6.57 4.98 6.64
C ASP A 54 -5.43 6.03 6.53
N ALA A 55 -4.26 5.60 6.03
CA ALA A 55 -3.03 6.36 5.92
C ALA A 55 -3.22 7.78 5.36
N PHE A 56 -4.02 7.92 4.31
CA PHE A 56 -4.26 9.22 3.67
C PHE A 56 -5.06 10.20 4.55
N PHE A 57 -5.90 9.70 5.45
CA PHE A 57 -6.64 10.56 6.38
C PHE A 57 -5.76 11.13 7.49
N SER A 58 -4.52 10.65 7.64
CA SER A 58 -3.53 11.25 8.53
C SER A 58 -2.82 12.46 7.89
N ILE A 59 -2.97 12.71 6.58
CA ILE A 59 -2.35 13.85 5.90
C ILE A 59 -3.34 15.01 5.83
N PRO A 60 -3.07 16.15 6.51
CA PRO A 60 -3.91 17.33 6.38
C PRO A 60 -3.82 17.91 4.97
N LEU A 61 -4.94 18.38 4.44
CA LEU A 61 -4.97 19.20 3.22
C LEU A 61 -4.74 20.66 3.59
N ASP A 62 -3.89 21.32 2.80
CA ASP A 62 -3.77 22.77 2.80
C ASP A 62 -5.14 23.44 2.61
N GLN A 63 -5.39 24.52 3.35
CA GLN A 63 -6.70 25.15 3.47
C GLN A 63 -7.22 25.72 2.15
N GLU A 64 -6.34 26.19 1.26
CA GLU A 64 -6.73 26.66 -0.07
C GLU A 64 -7.10 25.48 -0.98
N SER A 65 -6.37 24.37 -0.84
CA SER A 65 -6.58 23.14 -1.60
C SER A 65 -7.89 22.42 -1.25
N GLN A 66 -8.43 22.57 -0.04
CA GLN A 66 -9.67 21.89 0.41
C GLN A 66 -10.86 22.16 -0.52
N LYS A 67 -10.93 23.36 -1.11
CA LYS A 67 -12.00 23.76 -2.04
C LYS A 67 -12.04 22.93 -3.32
N LEU A 68 -10.90 22.40 -3.76
CA LEU A 68 -10.81 21.53 -4.93
C LEU A 68 -11.48 20.17 -4.71
N PHE A 69 -11.65 19.78 -3.46
CA PHE A 69 -12.21 18.49 -3.07
C PHE A 69 -13.65 18.59 -2.56
N ALA A 70 -14.33 19.73 -2.75
CA ALA A 70 -15.71 19.89 -2.36
C ALA A 70 -16.63 18.84 -3.01
N PHE A 71 -17.60 18.34 -2.24
CA PHE A 71 -18.67 17.49 -2.77
C PHE A 71 -20.01 17.85 -2.14
N GLU A 72 -21.07 17.61 -2.89
CA GLU A 72 -22.44 17.75 -2.41
C GLU A 72 -22.93 16.42 -1.83
N TRP A 73 -23.60 16.50 -0.70
CA TRP A 73 -24.31 15.40 -0.09
C TRP A 73 -25.79 15.74 0.01
N GLU A 74 -26.62 14.77 -0.35
CA GLU A 74 -28.07 14.86 -0.24
C GLU A 74 -28.55 13.77 0.72
N ASP A 75 -29.32 14.16 1.72
CA ASP A 75 -30.00 13.25 2.61
C ASP A 75 -31.11 12.52 1.85
N PRO A 76 -31.11 11.18 1.82
CA PRO A 76 -32.05 10.41 1.00
C PRO A 76 -33.50 10.46 1.51
N ASP A 77 -33.71 10.77 2.79
CA ASP A 77 -35.04 10.76 3.42
C ASP A 77 -35.64 12.18 3.45
N THR A 78 -34.81 13.20 3.68
CA THR A 78 -35.24 14.60 3.84
C THR A 78 -34.96 15.48 2.62
N HIS A 79 -34.22 14.98 1.63
CA HIS A 79 -33.75 15.74 0.45
C HIS A 79 -32.94 17.00 0.79
N TYR A 80 -32.44 17.10 2.02
CA TYR A 80 -31.59 18.20 2.43
C TYR A 80 -30.23 18.11 1.72
N LYS A 81 -29.78 19.23 1.15
CA LYS A 81 -28.50 19.33 0.44
C LYS A 81 -27.50 20.14 1.25
N ALA A 82 -26.31 19.58 1.42
CA ALA A 82 -25.17 20.24 2.04
C ALA A 82 -23.92 20.05 1.20
N GLN A 83 -23.01 21.02 1.27
CA GLN A 83 -21.69 20.91 0.68
C GLN A 83 -20.67 20.64 1.77
N TYR A 84 -19.82 19.63 1.54
CA TYR A 84 -18.73 19.26 2.43
C TYR A 84 -17.39 19.42 1.73
N LEU A 85 -16.36 19.70 2.54
CA LEU A 85 -14.98 19.84 2.12
C LEU A 85 -14.15 18.79 2.84
N TRP A 86 -13.15 18.25 2.16
CA TRP A 86 -12.14 17.41 2.81
C TRP A 86 -11.11 18.29 3.50
N THR A 87 -10.84 18.01 4.77
CA THR A 87 -9.75 18.63 5.55
C THR A 87 -8.47 17.81 5.55
N VAL A 88 -8.56 16.56 5.07
CA VAL A 88 -7.47 15.58 4.95
C VAL A 88 -7.49 14.98 3.56
N VAL A 89 -6.38 14.38 3.12
CA VAL A 89 -6.26 13.88 1.75
C VAL A 89 -7.34 12.81 1.46
N PRO A 90 -8.23 13.04 0.48
CA PRO A 90 -9.27 12.08 0.14
C PRO A 90 -8.69 10.88 -0.61
N GLN A 91 -9.37 9.75 -0.44
CA GLN A 91 -9.04 8.53 -1.18
C GLN A 91 -9.40 8.70 -2.65
N GLY A 92 -8.47 8.32 -3.54
CA GLY A 92 -8.63 8.47 -5.00
C GLY A 92 -7.81 9.62 -5.60
N LEU A 93 -7.14 10.43 -4.76
CA LEU A 93 -6.17 11.41 -5.21
C LEU A 93 -4.91 10.72 -5.75
N THR A 94 -4.53 10.99 -7.00
CA THR A 94 -3.45 10.26 -7.68
C THR A 94 -2.07 10.45 -7.03
N CYS A 95 -1.79 11.63 -6.47
CA CYS A 95 -0.51 11.92 -5.81
C CYS A 95 -0.46 11.50 -4.32
N ALA A 96 -1.58 11.08 -3.72
CA ALA A 96 -1.63 10.74 -2.29
C ALA A 96 -0.64 9.63 -1.87
N PRO A 97 -0.45 8.53 -2.64
CA PRO A 97 0.51 7.50 -2.26
C PRO A 97 1.95 8.00 -2.20
N GLU A 98 2.34 8.90 -3.10
CA GLU A 98 3.70 9.46 -3.16
C GLU A 98 3.94 10.41 -1.98
N ILE A 99 2.96 11.29 -1.70
CA ILE A 99 3.03 12.23 -0.56
C ILE A 99 3.14 11.44 0.75
N PHE A 100 2.28 10.44 0.93
CA PHE A 100 2.30 9.59 2.12
C PHE A 100 3.59 8.78 2.22
N GLY A 101 4.00 8.13 1.13
CA GLY A 101 5.21 7.32 1.08
C GLY A 101 6.46 8.14 1.44
N SER A 102 6.57 9.34 0.87
CA SER A 102 7.67 10.27 1.17
C SER A 102 7.67 10.75 2.62
N GLN A 103 6.49 11.05 3.18
CA GLN A 103 6.37 11.42 4.59
C GLN A 103 6.78 10.26 5.50
N LEU A 104 6.19 9.09 5.33
CA LEU A 104 6.47 7.91 6.13
C LEU A 104 7.95 7.50 6.04
N LYS A 105 8.56 7.62 4.85
CA LYS A 105 9.99 7.34 4.67
C LYS A 105 10.88 8.27 5.51
N ARG A 106 10.53 9.56 5.59
CA ARG A 106 11.24 10.53 6.44
C ARG A 106 11.06 10.19 7.92
N ASP A 107 9.85 9.84 8.31
CA ASP A 107 9.54 9.49 9.71
C ASP A 107 10.23 8.19 10.14
N LEU A 108 10.35 7.21 9.24
CA LEU A 108 11.05 5.94 9.51
C LEU A 108 12.58 6.07 9.52
N ALA A 109 13.17 7.14 8.96
CA ALA A 109 14.61 7.26 8.83
C ALA A 109 15.38 7.20 10.18
N PRO A 110 14.95 7.90 11.25
CA PRO A 110 15.55 7.75 12.58
C PRO A 110 15.40 6.34 13.16
N PHE A 111 14.26 5.69 12.92
CA PHE A 111 14.03 4.31 13.38
C PHE A 111 15.02 3.36 12.70
N LEU A 112 15.17 3.45 11.37
CA LEU A 112 16.10 2.63 10.60
C LEU A 112 17.56 2.84 11.03
N ALA A 113 17.95 4.10 11.30
CA ALA A 113 19.29 4.42 11.76
C ALA A 113 19.63 3.79 13.13
N ALA A 114 18.63 3.59 13.99
CA ALA A 114 18.80 2.98 15.31
C ALA A 114 18.81 1.44 15.29
N HIS A 115 18.22 0.79 14.28
CA HIS A 115 17.98 -0.67 14.26
C HIS A 115 18.67 -1.36 13.07
N LEU A 116 20.00 -1.42 13.09
CA LEU A 116 20.82 -2.02 12.02
C LEU A 116 20.67 -3.55 11.87
N SER A 117 20.09 -4.23 12.87
CA SER A 117 19.85 -5.67 12.84
C SER A 117 18.53 -6.08 12.18
N CYS A 118 17.79 -5.12 11.61
CA CYS A 118 16.59 -5.37 10.83
C CYS A 118 16.64 -4.67 9.48
N ASN A 119 15.82 -5.16 8.56
CA ASN A 119 15.58 -4.50 7.30
C ASN A 119 14.07 -4.23 7.17
N ILE A 120 13.69 -2.97 6.93
CA ILE A 120 12.31 -2.57 6.65
C ILE A 120 12.20 -2.15 5.20
N VAL A 121 11.26 -2.79 4.52
CA VAL A 121 10.89 -2.51 3.14
C VAL A 121 9.54 -1.79 3.15
N GLN A 122 9.51 -0.60 2.57
CA GLN A 122 8.31 0.24 2.48
C GLN A 122 7.76 0.28 1.06
N TYR A 123 6.45 0.11 0.92
CA TYR A 123 5.71 0.38 -0.30
C TYR A 123 4.43 1.15 0.03
N CYS A 124 4.44 2.46 -0.18
CA CYS A 124 3.33 3.33 0.22
C CYS A 124 2.95 3.15 1.70
N ASP A 125 1.81 2.51 1.97
CA ASP A 125 1.22 2.18 3.28
C ASP A 125 1.55 0.77 3.79
N ASP A 126 2.17 -0.06 2.96
CA ASP A 126 2.62 -1.42 3.31
C ASP A 126 4.07 -1.41 3.81
N LEU A 127 4.31 -2.01 4.98
CA LEU A 127 5.62 -2.19 5.59
C LEU A 127 5.92 -3.68 5.76
N LEU A 128 7.13 -4.09 5.40
CA LEU A 128 7.68 -5.42 5.65
C LEU A 128 8.97 -5.28 6.46
N LEU A 129 8.92 -5.69 7.72
CA LEU A 129 10.09 -5.85 8.57
C LEU A 129 10.63 -7.28 8.41
N SER A 130 11.94 -7.42 8.28
CA SER A 130 12.62 -8.70 8.11
C SER A 130 13.87 -8.78 9.00
N THR A 131 14.11 -9.95 9.60
CA THR A 131 15.26 -10.22 10.47
C THR A 131 15.76 -11.68 10.32
N GLU A 132 16.95 -11.95 10.84
CA GLU A 132 17.54 -13.30 10.85
C GLU A 132 16.92 -14.21 11.93
N THR A 133 16.57 -13.68 13.10
CA THR A 133 16.04 -14.45 14.23
C THR A 133 14.62 -14.02 14.60
N GLU A 134 13.87 -14.94 15.21
CA GLU A 134 12.52 -14.70 15.73
C GLU A 134 12.53 -13.64 16.83
N THR A 135 13.47 -13.74 17.77
CA THR A 135 13.58 -12.85 18.92
C THR A 135 13.77 -11.41 18.48
N THR A 136 14.72 -11.17 17.58
CA THR A 136 14.98 -9.85 16.99
C THR A 136 13.78 -9.36 16.17
N CYS A 137 13.08 -10.26 15.47
CA CYS A 137 11.86 -9.91 14.74
C CYS A 137 10.80 -9.38 15.71
N LYS A 138 10.58 -10.08 16.81
CA LYS A 138 9.57 -9.76 17.81
C LYS A 138 9.87 -8.44 18.51
N GLU A 139 11.11 -8.23 18.95
CA GLU A 139 11.56 -6.98 19.58
C GLU A 139 11.34 -5.79 18.65
N HIS A 140 11.90 -5.83 17.44
CA HIS A 140 11.78 -4.73 16.49
C HIS A 140 10.35 -4.50 16.00
N THR A 141 9.53 -5.55 15.93
CA THR A 141 8.11 -5.40 15.59
C THR A 141 7.37 -4.63 16.68
N ILE A 142 7.65 -4.90 17.96
CA ILE A 142 7.03 -4.17 19.09
C ILE A 142 7.49 -2.71 19.06
N GLU A 143 8.78 -2.47 18.87
CA GLU A 143 9.34 -1.12 18.80
C GLU A 143 8.77 -0.33 17.61
N LEU A 144 8.66 -0.96 16.43
CA LEU A 144 8.05 -0.36 15.25
C LEU A 144 6.58 0.00 15.48
N LEU A 145 5.79 -0.90 16.09
CA LEU A 145 4.39 -0.62 16.40
C LEU A 145 4.22 0.52 17.39
N ASN A 146 5.07 0.57 18.43
CA ASN A 146 5.08 1.67 19.40
C ASN A 146 5.48 3.00 18.75
N PHE A 147 6.50 2.97 17.90
CA PHE A 147 6.95 4.11 17.11
C PHE A 147 5.82 4.66 16.22
N LEU A 148 5.18 3.78 15.44
CA LEU A 148 4.07 4.15 14.56
C LEU A 148 2.89 4.74 15.36
N GLY A 149 2.55 4.13 16.49
CA GLY A 149 1.51 4.64 17.38
C GLY A 149 1.82 6.02 17.97
N ALA A 150 3.07 6.26 18.37
CA ALA A 150 3.53 7.56 18.88
C ALA A 150 3.50 8.66 17.81
N GLN A 151 3.72 8.31 16.54
CA GLN A 151 3.57 9.21 15.39
C GLN A 151 2.12 9.38 14.92
N GLY A 152 1.15 8.71 15.55
CA GLY A 152 -0.27 8.79 15.21
C GLY A 152 -0.71 7.93 14.02
N TYR A 153 0.16 7.05 13.51
CA TYR A 153 -0.21 6.07 12.49
C TYR A 153 -1.09 4.97 13.10
N LYS A 154 -2.05 4.47 12.30
CA LYS A 154 -2.94 3.37 12.68
C LYS A 154 -2.59 2.13 11.87
N VAL A 155 -2.57 0.97 12.52
CA VAL A 155 -2.25 -0.31 11.88
C VAL A 155 -3.51 -1.16 11.75
N SER A 156 -3.66 -1.82 10.61
CA SER A 156 -4.72 -2.81 10.39
C SER A 156 -4.40 -4.13 11.09
N ARG A 157 -5.02 -4.37 12.27
CA ARG A 157 -4.85 -5.61 13.02
C ARG A 157 -5.24 -6.86 12.21
N GLU A 158 -6.29 -6.77 11.40
CA GLU A 158 -6.81 -7.89 10.61
C GLU A 158 -5.86 -8.32 9.49
N LYS A 159 -5.13 -7.35 8.91
CA LYS A 159 -4.19 -7.61 7.82
C LYS A 159 -2.76 -7.85 8.28
N ALA A 160 -2.44 -7.50 9.53
CA ALA A 160 -1.10 -7.64 10.08
C ALA A 160 -0.69 -9.12 10.13
N GLN A 161 0.54 -9.41 9.67
CA GLN A 161 1.15 -10.73 9.75
C GLN A 161 2.42 -10.59 10.59
N LEU A 162 2.33 -10.83 11.89
CA LEU A 162 3.42 -10.53 12.83
C LEU A 162 4.27 -11.77 13.11
N VAL A 163 5.60 -11.62 13.05
CA VAL A 163 6.61 -12.60 13.45
C VAL A 163 6.35 -13.98 12.85
N LYS A 164 6.36 -14.07 11.51
CA LYS A 164 6.13 -15.30 10.76
C LYS A 164 7.32 -15.63 9.86
N GLN A 165 7.51 -16.92 9.60
CA GLN A 165 8.50 -17.39 8.62
C GLN A 165 7.99 -17.31 7.17
N GLN A 166 6.67 -17.24 6.99
CA GLN A 166 6.02 -17.09 5.69
C GLN A 166 4.99 -15.97 5.76
N VAL A 167 5.09 -15.02 4.83
CA VAL A 167 4.19 -13.86 4.75
C VAL A 167 3.79 -13.57 3.31
N THR A 168 2.67 -12.87 3.15
CA THR A 168 2.27 -12.31 1.85
C THR A 168 2.48 -10.80 1.86
N PHE A 169 3.26 -10.28 0.91
CA PHE A 169 3.56 -8.85 0.77
C PHE A 169 3.48 -8.45 -0.71
N LEU A 170 2.70 -7.41 -1.04
CA LEU A 170 2.47 -6.93 -2.42
C LEU A 170 2.04 -8.02 -3.41
N GLY A 171 1.30 -9.03 -2.94
CA GLY A 171 0.87 -10.17 -3.75
C GLY A 171 1.97 -11.20 -4.05
N TYR A 172 3.06 -11.20 -3.28
CA TYR A 172 4.11 -12.23 -3.28
C TYR A 172 4.11 -12.98 -1.96
N HIS A 173 4.28 -14.30 -2.02
CA HIS A 173 4.62 -15.11 -0.86
C HIS A 173 6.13 -15.06 -0.64
N LEU A 174 6.55 -14.72 0.58
CA LEU A 174 7.95 -14.62 0.99
C LEU A 174 8.24 -15.65 2.07
N TRP A 175 9.39 -16.31 1.97
CA TRP A 175 9.98 -17.15 3.00
C TRP A 175 11.50 -17.13 2.86
N GLN A 176 12.24 -17.67 3.82
CA GLN A 176 13.69 -17.50 3.91
C GLN A 176 14.41 -17.67 2.55
N GLY A 177 15.00 -16.56 2.06
CA GLY A 177 15.73 -16.49 0.80
C GLY A 177 14.93 -16.71 -0.49
N ARG A 178 13.61 -16.87 -0.43
CA ARG A 178 12.76 -17.30 -1.55
C ARG A 178 11.46 -16.51 -1.64
N ARG A 179 10.92 -16.43 -2.86
CA ARG A 179 9.65 -15.75 -3.14
C ARG A 179 8.87 -16.45 -4.25
N SER A 180 7.55 -16.30 -4.24
CA SER A 180 6.65 -16.72 -5.34
C SER A 180 5.47 -15.75 -5.48
N LEU A 181 4.79 -15.73 -6.62
CA LEU A 181 3.53 -14.97 -6.73
C LEU A 181 2.44 -15.62 -5.89
N GLY A 182 1.59 -14.78 -5.32
CA GLY A 182 0.38 -15.20 -4.64
C GLY A 182 -0.56 -15.99 -5.56
N LYS A 183 -1.23 -17.01 -5.02
CA LYS A 183 -2.22 -17.81 -5.77
C LYS A 183 -3.28 -16.94 -6.42
N ASP A 184 -3.79 -15.93 -5.72
CA ASP A 184 -4.81 -15.00 -6.23
C ASP A 184 -4.33 -14.23 -7.47
N ARG A 185 -3.04 -13.88 -7.50
CA ARG A 185 -2.45 -13.18 -8.64
C ARG A 185 -2.29 -14.10 -9.83
N ILE A 186 -1.82 -15.33 -9.59
CA ILE A 186 -1.75 -16.38 -10.62
C ILE A 186 -3.15 -16.65 -11.18
N GLN A 187 -4.15 -16.76 -10.33
CA GLN A 187 -5.53 -17.05 -10.75
C GLN A 187 -6.14 -15.88 -11.52
N ALA A 188 -5.93 -14.63 -11.09
CA ALA A 188 -6.35 -13.44 -11.85
C ALA A 188 -5.70 -13.38 -13.25
N ILE A 189 -4.48 -13.92 -13.40
CA ILE A 189 -3.82 -14.05 -14.71
C ILE A 189 -4.48 -15.14 -15.55
N LEU A 190 -4.71 -16.32 -14.99
CA LEU A 190 -5.30 -17.45 -15.70
C LEU A 190 -6.74 -17.19 -16.14
N GLU A 191 -7.50 -16.45 -15.33
CA GLU A 191 -8.90 -16.11 -15.60
C GLU A 191 -9.06 -14.87 -16.48
N SER A 192 -7.97 -14.17 -16.79
CA SER A 192 -8.06 -12.97 -17.62
C SER A 192 -8.41 -13.33 -19.08
N PRO A 193 -9.47 -12.72 -19.64
CA PRO A 193 -9.87 -13.00 -21.01
C PRO A 193 -8.78 -12.58 -22.00
N GLN A 194 -8.63 -13.34 -23.08
CA GLN A 194 -7.69 -13.02 -24.14
C GLN A 194 -8.01 -11.62 -24.70
N PRO A 195 -7.04 -10.69 -24.71
CA PRO A 195 -7.30 -9.32 -25.08
C PRO A 195 -7.65 -9.25 -26.57
N ARG A 196 -8.69 -8.50 -26.89
CA ARG A 196 -9.20 -8.33 -28.26
C ARG A 196 -8.78 -7.01 -28.88
N ASN A 197 -8.25 -6.08 -28.07
CA ASN A 197 -7.83 -4.76 -28.54
C ASN A 197 -6.54 -4.27 -27.83
N PRO A 198 -5.85 -3.26 -28.40
CA PRO A 198 -4.63 -2.71 -27.81
C PRO A 198 -4.78 -2.12 -26.40
N ARG A 199 -5.98 -1.66 -26.01
CA ARG A 199 -6.24 -1.16 -24.65
C ARG A 199 -6.25 -2.31 -23.64
N GLU A 200 -6.92 -3.42 -23.95
CA GLU A 200 -6.93 -4.64 -23.14
C GLU A 200 -5.55 -5.28 -23.05
N LEU A 201 -4.78 -5.29 -24.16
CA LEU A 201 -3.37 -5.69 -24.16
C LEU A 201 -2.53 -4.83 -23.22
N ARG A 202 -2.75 -3.52 -23.19
CA ARG A 202 -2.01 -2.60 -22.31
C ARG A 202 -2.33 -2.82 -20.82
N VAL A 203 -3.56 -3.24 -20.50
CA VAL A 203 -3.95 -3.64 -19.13
C VAL A 203 -3.22 -4.92 -18.70
N LEU A 204 -3.06 -5.89 -19.60
CA LEU A 204 -2.25 -7.10 -19.37
C LEU A 204 -0.74 -6.84 -19.37
N GLY A 205 -0.28 -5.71 -19.91
CA GLY A 205 1.11 -5.27 -19.84
C GLY A 205 1.47 -4.48 -18.58
N THR A 206 0.54 -4.29 -17.63
CA THR A 206 0.84 -3.61 -16.36
C THR A 206 1.63 -4.51 -15.40
N ASP A 207 2.29 -3.91 -14.40
CA ASP A 207 3.04 -4.61 -13.35
C ASP A 207 2.26 -5.75 -12.68
N ARG A 208 0.93 -5.79 -12.78
CA ARG A 208 0.09 -6.91 -12.32
C ARG A 208 0.40 -8.26 -12.99
N PHE A 209 0.77 -8.29 -14.27
CA PHE A 209 0.78 -9.51 -15.10
C PHE A 209 2.17 -9.86 -15.65
N LEU A 210 3.02 -8.87 -15.96
CA LEU A 210 4.37 -9.08 -16.51
C LEU A 210 5.28 -10.02 -15.70
N PRO A 211 5.27 -10.01 -14.35
CA PRO A 211 6.10 -10.91 -13.55
C PRO A 211 5.84 -12.39 -13.78
N ALA A 212 4.61 -12.74 -14.16
CA ALA A 212 4.20 -14.12 -14.31
C ALA A 212 4.62 -14.74 -15.64
N LEU A 213 4.92 -13.90 -16.63
CA LEU A 213 5.24 -14.32 -17.99
C LEU A 213 6.74 -14.48 -18.26
N ASP A 214 7.63 -14.10 -17.33
CA ASP A 214 9.08 -14.34 -17.47
C ASP A 214 9.57 -15.48 -16.56
N PRO A 215 9.83 -16.69 -17.11
CA PRO A 215 10.41 -17.86 -16.42
C PRO A 215 11.72 -17.58 -15.65
N ARG A 216 12.44 -16.50 -15.97
CA ARG A 216 13.71 -16.13 -15.32
C ARG A 216 13.49 -15.47 -13.95
N LEU A 217 12.36 -14.79 -13.75
CA LEU A 217 12.00 -14.17 -12.46
C LEU A 217 11.64 -15.21 -11.38
N TRP A 218 11.45 -16.46 -11.79
CA TRP A 218 11.10 -17.62 -10.96
C TRP A 218 12.27 -18.52 -10.59
N ARG A 219 13.45 -18.29 -11.19
CA ARG A 219 14.58 -19.23 -11.17
C ARG A 219 15.83 -18.73 -10.46
N GLU A 220 15.74 -17.66 -9.68
CA GLU A 220 16.84 -17.27 -8.80
C GLU A 220 16.64 -17.82 -7.40
N GLY A 221 17.37 -18.90 -7.12
CA GLY A 221 17.54 -19.51 -5.80
C GLY A 221 18.55 -18.80 -4.92
#